data_AF-A0A8T4QJJ1-F1
#
_entry.id   AF-A0A8T4QJJ1-F1
#
_cell.length_a   1.000
_cell.length_b   1.000
_cell.length_c   1.000
_cell.angle_alpha   90.00
_cell.angle_beta   90.00
_cell.angle_gamma   90.00
#
_symmetry.space_group_name_H-M   'P 1'
#
loop_
_entity.id
_entity.type
_entity.pdbx_description
1 polymer ?
#
loop_
_entity_poly.entity_id
_entity_poly.type
_entity_poly.pdbx_seq_one_letter_code
_entity_poly.pdbx_strand_id
1 'polypeptide(L)'
;MAEQPPMAPKAEAKKGLFGGKEETSPNIVADISAQVNNVSRTLKTLEDKYSTLRKKAQVTEQNMIANDKKIISDVKIINSELMDLKTDINDIKEKLMLLVKELKMSATKEELSVLQKYLSYWEPLNFVTRQELDKILSERKK
;
A
#
# COMPACT_ATOMS: atom_id res chain seq x y z
N MET A 1 90.68 30.96 -22.56
CA MET A 1 91.80 29.99 -22.57
C MET A 1 91.26 28.66 -22.08
N ALA A 2 91.34 27.55 -22.81
CA ALA A 2 91.77 27.39 -24.21
C ALA A 2 91.12 26.14 -24.83
N GLU A 3 90.87 26.22 -26.15
CA GLU A 3 91.04 25.16 -27.17
C GLU A 3 90.51 23.72 -26.94
N GLN A 4 89.46 23.38 -27.71
CA GLN A 4 89.43 22.17 -28.55
C GLN A 4 90.19 22.46 -29.88
N PRO A 5 90.38 21.52 -30.84
CA PRO A 5 90.09 20.07 -30.90
C PRO A 5 91.44 19.31 -31.05
N PRO A 6 91.75 18.43 -32.05
CA PRO A 6 90.98 17.46 -32.84
C PRO A 6 91.60 16.03 -32.91
N MET A 7 90.81 15.03 -33.34
CA MET A 7 91.05 14.25 -34.58
C MET A 7 90.00 13.14 -34.82
N ALA A 8 89.15 13.39 -35.81
CA ALA A 8 88.78 12.52 -36.95
C ALA A 8 88.23 11.07 -36.74
N PRO A 9 87.39 10.57 -37.67
CA PRO A 9 86.47 9.46 -37.41
C PRO A 9 86.94 8.10 -37.95
N LYS A 10 86.33 7.02 -37.45
CA LYS A 10 86.21 5.76 -38.21
C LYS A 10 84.75 5.33 -38.29
N ALA A 11 84.20 5.46 -39.49
CA ALA A 11 82.88 5.00 -39.84
C ALA A 11 82.85 3.47 -40.05
N GLU A 12 81.66 2.91 -39.85
CA GLU A 12 81.15 1.68 -40.48
C GLU A 12 82.01 0.40 -40.46
N ALA A 13 81.70 -0.47 -39.49
CA ALA A 13 81.63 -1.91 -39.77
C ALA A 13 80.14 -2.33 -39.75
N LYS A 14 79.53 -2.45 -40.93
CA LYS A 14 78.13 -2.89 -41.10
C LYS A 14 77.95 -4.33 -40.60
N LYS A 15 77.48 -4.48 -39.36
CA LYS A 15 77.26 -5.79 -38.75
C LYS A 15 75.89 -6.36 -39.13
N GLY A 16 75.87 -7.13 -40.23
CA GLY A 16 74.94 -8.22 -40.53
C GLY A 16 73.44 -7.98 -40.37
N LEU A 17 72.71 -7.96 -41.50
CA LEU A 17 71.23 -7.94 -41.58
C LEU A 17 70.55 -9.26 -41.11
N PHE A 18 71.25 -10.09 -40.34
CA PHE A 18 70.81 -11.37 -39.78
C PHE A 18 71.29 -11.50 -38.33
N GLY A 19 70.93 -10.52 -37.52
CA GLY A 19 71.06 -10.57 -36.06
C GLY A 19 69.77 -11.09 -35.43
N GLY A 20 69.49 -12.39 -35.61
CA GLY A 20 68.39 -13.05 -34.90
C GLY A 20 68.66 -13.00 -33.40
N LYS A 21 68.01 -12.05 -32.70
CA LYS A 21 67.90 -12.09 -31.25
C LYS A 21 66.53 -12.69 -30.94
N GLU A 22 66.55 -13.95 -30.55
CA GLU A 22 65.36 -14.76 -30.32
C GLU A 22 64.43 -14.09 -29.30
N GLU A 23 63.17 -13.90 -29.70
CA GLU A 23 62.07 -13.59 -28.78
C GLU A 23 61.68 -14.87 -28.03
N THR A 24 62.53 -15.31 -27.10
CA THR A 24 62.32 -16.49 -26.24
C THR A 24 62.75 -16.14 -24.81
N SER A 25 61.88 -16.16 -23.79
CA SER A 25 60.47 -16.54 -23.73
C SER A 25 59.76 -15.64 -22.69
N PRO A 26 58.43 -15.44 -22.77
CA PRO A 26 57.68 -14.89 -21.64
C PRO A 26 57.92 -15.77 -20.40
N ASN A 27 57.93 -15.17 -19.22
CA ASN A 27 58.29 -15.85 -17.98
C ASN A 27 57.09 -16.68 -17.47
N ILE A 28 56.78 -17.78 -18.18
CA ILE A 28 55.59 -18.61 -18.01
C ILE A 28 55.36 -19.01 -16.54
N VAL A 29 56.43 -19.27 -15.79
CA VAL A 29 56.36 -19.62 -14.36
C VAL A 29 55.86 -18.43 -13.52
N ALA A 30 56.28 -17.20 -13.84
CA ALA A 30 55.80 -15.98 -13.19
C ALA A 30 54.34 -15.66 -13.56
N ASP A 31 53.94 -15.86 -14.82
CA ASP A 31 52.55 -15.69 -15.25
C ASP A 31 51.61 -16.73 -14.60
N ILE A 32 52.02 -18.00 -14.53
CA ILE A 32 51.29 -19.04 -13.80
C ILE A 32 51.19 -18.67 -12.31
N SER A 33 52.27 -18.18 -11.70
CA SER A 33 52.24 -17.72 -10.30
C SER A 33 51.26 -16.54 -10.10
N ALA A 34 51.24 -15.57 -11.01
CA ALA A 34 50.31 -14.45 -10.98
C ALA A 34 48.84 -14.92 -11.14
N GLN A 35 48.58 -15.89 -12.04
CA GLN A 35 47.27 -16.50 -12.22
C GLN A 35 46.82 -17.27 -10.97
N VAL A 36 47.68 -18.08 -10.35
CA VAL A 36 47.38 -18.80 -9.10
C VAL A 36 47.06 -17.82 -7.96
N ASN A 37 47.82 -16.73 -7.84
CA ASN A 37 47.54 -15.67 -6.87
C ASN A 37 46.19 -14.97 -7.14
N ASN A 38 45.81 -14.76 -8.41
CA ASN A 38 44.52 -14.19 -8.77
C ASN A 38 43.35 -15.16 -8.48
N VAL A 39 43.52 -16.46 -8.75
CA VAL A 39 42.56 -17.51 -8.39
C VAL A 39 42.37 -17.57 -6.88
N SER A 40 43.45 -17.53 -6.09
CA SER A 40 43.38 -17.51 -4.61
C SER A 40 42.59 -16.30 -4.08
N ARG A 41 42.84 -15.09 -4.61
CA ARG A 41 42.07 -13.88 -4.28
C ARG A 41 40.59 -14.00 -4.66
N THR A 42 40.31 -14.59 -5.82
CA THR A 42 38.95 -14.80 -6.33
C THR A 42 38.19 -15.82 -5.48
N LEU A 43 38.85 -16.92 -5.09
CA LEU A 43 38.32 -17.94 -4.20
C LEU A 43 37.95 -17.34 -2.83
N LYS A 44 38.87 -16.61 -2.20
CA LYS A 44 38.61 -15.91 -0.93
C LYS A 44 37.42 -14.95 -1.04
N THR A 45 37.36 -14.18 -2.14
CA THR A 45 36.24 -13.26 -2.41
C THR A 45 34.91 -14.03 -2.59
N LEU A 46 34.94 -15.24 -3.14
CA LEU A 46 33.77 -16.10 -3.30
C LEU A 46 33.32 -16.68 -1.94
N GLU A 47 34.25 -17.10 -1.09
CA GLU A 47 34.00 -17.55 0.28
C GLU A 47 33.36 -16.43 1.14
N ASP A 48 33.90 -15.22 1.08
CA ASP A 48 33.35 -14.03 1.76
C ASP A 48 31.94 -13.70 1.26
N LYS A 49 31.70 -13.78 -0.06
CA LYS A 49 30.37 -13.62 -0.67
C LYS A 49 29.40 -14.71 -0.24
N TYR A 50 29.84 -15.97 -0.18
CA TYR A 50 29.01 -17.11 0.25
C TYR A 50 28.64 -17.02 1.73
N SER A 51 29.60 -16.67 2.59
CA SER A 51 29.38 -16.37 4.01
C SER A 51 28.37 -15.23 4.20
N THR A 52 28.49 -14.17 3.40
CA THR A 52 27.54 -13.04 3.40
C THR A 52 26.15 -13.47 2.92
N LEU A 53 26.06 -14.27 1.85
CA LEU A 53 24.80 -14.78 1.32
C LEU A 53 24.08 -15.69 2.33
N ARG A 54 24.82 -16.58 3.00
CA ARG A 54 24.30 -17.46 4.05
C ARG A 54 23.73 -16.65 5.23
N LYS A 55 24.44 -15.61 5.69
CA LYS A 55 23.97 -14.70 6.74
C LYS A 55 22.70 -13.96 6.30
N LYS A 56 22.65 -13.46 5.07
CA LYS A 56 21.45 -12.81 4.50
C LYS A 56 20.27 -13.77 4.44
N ALA A 57 20.46 -14.99 3.96
CA ALA A 57 19.42 -16.02 3.91
C ALA A 57 18.84 -16.32 5.31
N GLN A 58 19.70 -16.51 6.31
CA GLN A 58 19.28 -16.75 7.70
C GLN A 58 18.46 -15.58 8.28
N VAL A 59 18.87 -14.32 8.02
CA VAL A 59 18.11 -13.14 8.45
C VAL A 59 16.78 -13.02 7.69
N THR A 60 16.76 -13.32 6.38
CA THR A 60 15.52 -13.34 5.59
C THR A 60 14.55 -14.41 6.09
N GLU A 61 15.03 -15.60 6.44
CA GLU A 61 14.23 -16.68 7.02
C GLU A 61 13.65 -16.30 8.38
N GLN A 62 14.45 -15.71 9.28
CA GLN A 62 13.97 -15.19 10.56
C GLN A 62 12.92 -14.08 10.39
N ASN A 63 13.15 -13.15 9.46
CA ASN A 63 12.18 -12.09 9.13
C ASN A 63 10.90 -12.65 8.52
N MET A 64 10.99 -13.68 7.67
CA MET A 64 9.83 -14.37 7.09
C MET A 64 9.00 -15.04 8.19
N ILE A 65 9.62 -15.78 9.11
CA ILE A 65 8.94 -16.41 10.25
C ILE A 65 8.31 -15.36 11.18
N ALA A 66 8.99 -14.23 11.43
CA ALA A 66 8.44 -13.16 12.25
C ALA A 66 7.23 -12.48 11.57
N ASN A 67 7.31 -12.25 10.25
CA ASN A 67 6.24 -11.65 9.47
C ASN A 67 5.04 -12.59 9.31
N ASP A 68 5.25 -13.89 9.11
CA ASP A 68 4.20 -14.91 9.06
C ASP A 68 3.43 -14.98 10.38
N LYS A 69 4.13 -15.04 11.51
CA LYS A 69 3.51 -14.96 12.86
C LYS A 69 2.70 -13.67 13.05
N LYS A 70 3.20 -12.54 12.55
CA LYS A 70 2.47 -11.27 12.59
C LYS A 70 1.19 -11.33 11.75
N ILE A 71 1.28 -11.78 10.50
CA ILE A 71 0.13 -11.95 9.60
C ILE A 71 -0.92 -12.87 10.24
N ILE A 72 -0.53 -13.99 10.84
CA ILE A 72 -1.45 -14.90 11.54
C ILE A 72 -2.13 -14.20 12.73
N SER A 73 -1.42 -13.33 13.44
CA SER A 73 -1.99 -12.52 14.53
C SER A 73 -2.97 -11.46 14.00
N ASP A 74 -2.57 -10.71 12.97
CA ASP A 74 -3.37 -9.66 12.34
C ASP A 74 -4.68 -10.26 11.75
N VAL A 75 -4.59 -11.42 11.10
CA VAL A 75 -5.75 -12.19 10.60
C VAL A 75 -6.69 -12.63 11.74
N LYS A 76 -6.16 -13.03 12.91
CA LYS A 76 -7.00 -13.37 14.07
C LYS A 76 -7.73 -12.15 14.64
N ILE A 77 -7.04 -11.00 14.72
CA ILE A 77 -7.62 -9.73 15.17
C ILE A 77 -8.76 -9.32 14.23
N ILE A 78 -8.50 -9.29 12.91
CA ILE A 78 -9.52 -8.97 11.88
C ILE A 78 -10.72 -9.92 11.96
N ASN A 79 -10.51 -11.21 12.22
CA ASN A 79 -11.63 -12.15 12.40
C ASN A 79 -12.46 -11.86 13.66
N SER A 80 -11.84 -11.40 14.77
CA SER A 80 -12.56 -10.95 15.96
C SER A 80 -13.38 -9.70 15.66
N GLU A 81 -12.75 -8.67 15.08
CA GLU A 81 -13.38 -7.41 14.71
C GLU A 81 -14.57 -7.63 13.76
N LEU A 82 -14.49 -8.61 12.84
CA LEU A 82 -15.61 -9.01 11.98
C LEU A 82 -16.76 -9.72 12.72
N MET A 83 -16.47 -10.47 13.79
CA MET A 83 -17.53 -11.04 14.65
C MET A 83 -18.22 -9.97 15.49
N ASP A 84 -17.45 -9.03 16.02
CA ASP A 84 -17.96 -7.90 16.81
C ASP A 84 -18.84 -7.00 15.92
N LEU A 85 -18.35 -6.60 14.74
CA LEU A 85 -19.10 -5.81 13.75
C LEU A 85 -20.37 -6.52 13.25
N LYS A 86 -20.35 -7.85 13.12
CA LYS A 86 -21.55 -8.64 12.80
C LYS A 86 -22.59 -8.59 13.92
N THR A 87 -22.14 -8.50 15.18
CA THR A 87 -23.01 -8.35 16.34
C THR A 87 -23.61 -6.95 16.37
N ASP A 88 -22.80 -5.90 16.20
CA ASP A 88 -23.26 -4.51 16.09
C ASP A 88 -24.32 -4.31 14.98
N ILE A 89 -24.14 -4.95 13.82
CA ILE A 89 -25.13 -4.92 12.72
C ILE A 89 -26.46 -5.55 13.15
N ASN A 90 -26.44 -6.65 13.92
CA ASN A 90 -27.68 -7.27 14.43
C ASN A 90 -28.36 -6.35 15.44
N ASP A 91 -27.62 -5.76 16.38
CA ASP A 91 -28.14 -4.79 17.35
C ASP A 91 -28.77 -3.56 16.68
N ILE A 92 -28.13 -3.02 15.64
CA ILE A 92 -28.67 -1.92 14.83
C ILE A 92 -29.95 -2.36 14.12
N LYS A 93 -29.98 -3.56 13.55
CA LYS A 93 -31.16 -4.12 12.89
C LYS A 93 -32.33 -4.30 13.88
N GLU A 94 -32.07 -4.76 15.09
CA GLU A 94 -33.09 -4.88 16.15
C GLU A 94 -33.64 -3.52 16.58
N LYS A 95 -32.77 -2.55 16.85
CA LYS A 95 -33.16 -1.16 17.15
C LYS A 95 -33.99 -0.54 16.03
N LEU A 96 -33.64 -0.80 14.77
CA LEU A 96 -34.39 -0.31 13.60
C LEU A 96 -35.76 -1.01 13.47
N MET A 97 -35.86 -2.31 13.78
CA MET A 97 -37.15 -3.02 13.84
C MET A 97 -38.05 -2.49 14.97
N LEU A 98 -37.48 -2.10 16.12
CA LEU A 98 -38.21 -1.43 17.20
C LEU A 98 -38.72 -0.06 16.77
N LEU A 99 -37.88 0.78 16.15
CA LEU A 99 -38.30 2.07 15.59
C LEU A 99 -39.42 1.92 14.54
N VAL A 100 -39.34 0.92 13.66
CA VAL A 100 -40.41 0.63 12.69
C VAL A 100 -41.70 0.19 13.39
N LYS A 101 -41.62 -0.52 14.51
CA LYS A 101 -42.80 -0.89 15.32
C LYS A 101 -43.41 0.33 16.01
N GLU A 102 -42.59 1.20 16.59
CA GLU A 102 -43.03 2.45 17.22
C GLU A 102 -43.67 3.40 16.19
N LEU A 103 -43.07 3.55 15.01
CA LEU A 103 -43.63 4.33 13.89
C LEU A 103 -44.99 3.79 13.41
N LYS A 104 -45.23 2.47 13.50
CA LYS A 104 -46.53 1.85 13.20
C LYS A 104 -47.55 1.97 14.34
N MET A 105 -47.11 2.16 15.58
CA MET A 105 -47.98 2.39 16.74
C MET A 105 -48.26 3.89 16.97
N SER A 106 -47.44 4.77 16.39
CA SER A 106 -47.70 6.20 16.34
C SER A 106 -48.90 6.47 15.42
N ALA A 107 -49.89 7.22 15.92
CA ALA A 107 -51.10 7.52 15.15
C ALA A 107 -50.75 8.25 13.85
N THR A 108 -51.29 7.77 12.74
CA THR A 108 -51.09 8.41 11.45
C THR A 108 -51.71 9.80 11.44
N LYS A 109 -51.12 10.71 10.66
CA LYS A 109 -51.66 12.07 10.47
C LYS A 109 -53.10 12.06 9.95
N GLU A 110 -53.49 11.00 9.24
CA GLU A 110 -54.84 10.77 8.74
C GLU A 110 -55.82 10.46 9.89
N GLU A 111 -55.48 9.54 10.80
CA GLU A 111 -56.28 9.25 12.00
C GLU A 111 -56.45 10.49 12.89
N LEU A 112 -55.38 11.29 13.08
CA LEU A 112 -55.46 12.55 13.81
C LEU A 112 -56.32 13.60 13.08
N SER A 113 -56.29 13.65 11.75
CA SER A 113 -57.16 14.55 10.96
C SER A 113 -58.63 14.10 10.99
N VAL A 114 -58.89 12.79 11.01
CA VAL A 114 -60.22 12.23 11.19
C VAL A 114 -60.75 12.53 12.60
N LEU A 115 -59.93 12.36 13.64
CA LEU A 115 -60.27 12.73 15.00
C LEU A 115 -60.53 14.23 15.15
N GLN A 116 -59.72 15.08 14.50
CA GLN A 116 -59.93 16.54 14.46
C GLN A 116 -61.25 16.91 13.75
N LYS A 117 -61.60 16.23 12.65
CA LYS A 117 -62.90 16.41 11.98
C LYS A 117 -64.05 16.01 12.91
N TYR A 118 -63.98 14.84 13.54
CA TYR A 118 -64.99 14.43 14.52
C TYR A 118 -65.10 15.41 15.70
N LEU A 119 -63.98 15.95 16.19
CA LEU A 119 -63.99 16.98 17.23
C LEU A 119 -64.69 18.27 16.74
N SER A 120 -64.45 18.70 15.50
CA SER A 120 -65.15 19.86 14.91
C SER A 120 -66.64 19.63 14.66
N TYR A 121 -67.05 18.39 14.35
CA TYR A 121 -68.47 18.01 14.28
C TYR A 121 -69.11 17.86 15.66
N TRP A 122 -68.31 17.65 16.71
CA TRP A 122 -68.77 17.54 18.08
C TRP A 122 -68.77 18.87 18.84
N GLU A 123 -68.28 19.95 18.22
CA GLU A 123 -68.40 21.33 18.72
C GLU A 123 -69.89 21.75 18.68
N PRO A 124 -70.62 21.81 19.82
CA PRO A 124 -72.07 21.97 19.81
C PRO A 124 -72.53 23.40 19.46
N LEU A 125 -71.59 24.31 19.24
CA LEU A 125 -71.79 25.75 19.11
C LEU A 125 -72.08 26.20 17.66
N ASN A 126 -71.92 25.32 16.67
CA ASN A 126 -72.15 25.64 15.25
C ASN A 126 -73.53 25.18 14.72
N PHE A 127 -74.49 24.86 15.60
CA PHE A 127 -75.87 24.64 15.18
C PHE A 127 -76.58 25.96 14.87
N VAL A 128 -76.47 26.36 13.59
CA VAL A 128 -77.18 27.51 13.01
C VAL A 128 -78.67 27.44 13.36
N THR A 129 -79.19 28.46 14.05
CA THR A 129 -80.61 28.53 14.36
C THR A 129 -81.41 28.79 13.08
N ARG A 130 -82.68 28.35 13.02
CA ARG A 130 -83.49 28.50 11.79
C ARG A 130 -83.57 29.95 11.29
N GLN A 131 -83.51 30.93 12.20
CA GLN A 131 -83.54 32.36 11.88
C GLN A 131 -82.24 32.87 11.22
N GLU A 132 -81.10 32.27 11.53
CA GLU A 132 -79.81 32.59 10.89
C GLU A 132 -79.72 31.95 9.49
N LEU A 133 -80.30 30.76 9.33
CA LEU A 133 -80.39 30.08 8.04
C LEU A 133 -81.18 30.89 7.00
N ASP A 134 -82.33 31.46 7.40
CA ASP A 134 -83.17 32.29 6.54
C ASP A 134 -82.49 33.62 6.14
N LYS A 135 -81.65 34.20 7.01
CA LYS A 135 -80.82 35.37 6.66
C LYS A 135 -79.79 35.03 5.59
N ILE A 136 -79.05 33.92 5.75
CA ILE A 136 -78.06 33.47 4.76
C ILE A 136 -78.72 33.12 3.41
N LEU A 137 -79.92 32.55 3.43
CA LEU A 137 -80.70 32.22 2.22
C LEU A 137 -81.27 33.44 1.50
N SER A 138 -81.59 34.51 2.21
CA SER A 138 -82.06 35.77 1.61
C SER A 138 -80.90 36.61 1.05
N GLU A 139 -79.73 36.60 1.68
CA GLU A 139 -78.52 37.23 1.12
C GLU A 139 -78.00 36.53 -0.15
N ARG A 140 -78.08 35.19 -0.23
CA ARG A 140 -77.71 34.42 -1.44
C ARG A 140 -78.68 34.52 -2.62
N LYS A 141 -79.84 35.16 -2.47
CA LYS A 141 -80.88 35.28 -3.52
C LYS A 141 -80.92 36.66 -4.21
N LYS A 142 -79.90 37.49 -3.97
CA LYS A 142 -79.59 38.69 -4.75
C LYS A 142 -78.56 38.38 -5.84
#